data_AF-A0A1S9CFV9-F1
#
_entry.id   AF-A0A1S9CFV9-F1
#
_cell.length_a   1.000
_cell.length_b   1.000
_cell.length_c   1.000
_cell.angle_alpha   90.00
_cell.angle_beta   90.00
_cell.angle_gamma   90.00
#
_symmetry.space_group_name_H-M   'P 1'
#
loop_
_entity.id
_entity.type
_entity.pdbx_description
1 polymer ?
#
loop_
_entity_poly.entity_id
_entity_poly.type
_entity_poly.pdbx_seq_one_letter_code
_entity_poly.pdbx_strand_id
1 'polypeptide(L)'
;MNKIKAIFIMTYKNKTRKLGFLLLISIAILLAYNTMPKLDSTQDFLGMTPEVFTRGDSIGWIPMNSAFGLALLFPLIGFLYFKTDLVAEHKSGIAQLMLVSKISNFQYLLGKYLAHLIILIQVMMVTIIATFISMKLIYPTDAISIYEFISPFLALSGGILLLALFPIIFDSITILRGLFGSIVYVFYYFHIFEIGMRVGKISTLKSDGPLNRLWALLFEPSSDLVLSITQLFDVSGLSLISHELKTIIFEQYNGQYELISLLFNARKIYDGLPLYLSGVRFDLFDLVIGIGIVIIIIIMLFLSSQFIGAKFKTPKLNLPDIQMPNIPILKSINSKAKLTNNNTDFTFNEKSLNFESIKRESNFIDLIIAELKVNYSTNPVWWYCLIALITILGYTLILGYVQYMLPLVIVVFVYYLSNSSCRESFYATEDIVHSSTNGRFKFVLAKWIAHSIIITIFSSGVLLRTIASGYFIGIFGYFAGLVFIVSLALFLGEYTKRPIFLQVYMLVTTYFSINKIITRDYIKISPNSQDIPASVEYLLMGVGFLMLVLCKDKIFNFFRDHLKKEV
;
A
#
# COMPACT_ATOMS: atom_id res chain seq x y z
N MET A 1 33.31 -3.91 10.75
CA MET A 1 31.97 -4.40 10.34
C MET A 1 31.62 -3.78 8.99
N ASN A 2 31.33 -4.58 7.95
CA ASN A 2 31.02 -4.06 6.61
C ASN A 2 29.85 -3.06 6.69
N LYS A 3 30.06 -1.81 6.24
CA LYS A 3 29.06 -0.72 6.30
C LYS A 3 27.72 -1.13 5.69
N ILE A 4 27.76 -1.84 4.56
CA ILE A 4 26.58 -2.39 3.87
C ILE A 4 25.79 -3.35 4.78
N LYS A 5 26.49 -4.24 5.50
CA LYS A 5 25.86 -5.20 6.43
C LYS A 5 25.14 -4.48 7.57
N ALA A 6 25.69 -3.38 8.08
CA ALA A 6 25.05 -2.62 9.15
C ALA A 6 23.74 -1.97 8.67
N ILE A 7 23.75 -1.37 7.48
CA ILE A 7 22.58 -0.74 6.85
C ILE A 7 21.50 -1.77 6.54
N PHE A 8 21.91 -2.93 6.01
CA PHE A 8 21.03 -4.07 5.76
C PHE A 8 20.34 -4.52 7.05
N ILE A 9 21.09 -4.81 8.12
CA ILE A 9 20.53 -5.29 9.40
C ILE A 9 19.61 -4.25 10.02
N MET A 10 19.98 -2.97 9.98
CA MET A 10 19.16 -1.87 10.51
C MET A 10 17.82 -1.80 9.78
N THR A 11 17.86 -1.78 8.44
CA THR A 11 16.65 -1.69 7.60
C THR A 11 15.76 -2.92 7.80
N TYR A 12 16.36 -4.11 7.79
CA TYR A 12 15.67 -5.38 8.00
C TYR A 12 14.97 -5.43 9.36
N LYS A 13 15.68 -5.15 10.46
CA LYS A 13 15.09 -5.16 11.82
C LYS A 13 14.01 -4.10 11.98
N ASN A 14 14.20 -2.91 11.41
CA ASN A 14 13.22 -1.83 11.45
C ASN A 14 11.92 -2.20 10.74
N LYS A 15 11.97 -3.03 9.70
CA LYS A 15 10.78 -3.51 8.98
C LYS A 15 10.12 -4.69 9.67
N THR A 16 10.88 -5.73 10.00
CA THR A 16 10.32 -6.99 10.52
C THR A 16 9.72 -6.87 11.92
N ARG A 17 10.14 -5.88 12.71
CA ARG A 17 9.59 -5.62 14.06
C ARG A 17 8.29 -4.82 14.07
N LYS A 18 7.79 -4.38 12.91
CA LYS A 18 6.57 -3.57 12.81
C LYS A 18 5.36 -4.43 12.48
N LEU A 19 4.18 -4.02 12.97
CA LEU A 19 2.90 -4.66 12.64
C LEU A 19 2.67 -4.74 11.12
N GLY A 20 3.17 -3.76 10.35
CA GLY A 20 3.16 -3.75 8.89
C GLY A 20 3.70 -5.03 8.25
N PHE A 21 4.78 -5.59 8.81
CA PHE A 21 5.39 -6.82 8.31
C PHE A 21 4.53 -8.05 8.60
N LEU A 22 3.96 -8.13 9.81
CA LEU A 22 3.06 -9.22 10.19
C LEU A 22 1.84 -9.29 9.27
N LEU A 23 1.26 -8.15 8.91
CA LEU A 23 0.13 -8.12 7.97
C LEU A 23 0.52 -8.56 6.57
N LEU A 24 1.71 -8.15 6.12
CA LEU A 24 2.20 -8.53 4.81
C LEU A 24 2.37 -10.07 4.74
N ILE A 25 2.84 -10.70 5.82
CA ILE A 25 2.84 -12.15 6.00
C ILE A 25 1.42 -12.72 6.06
N SER A 26 0.52 -12.15 6.87
CA SER A 26 -0.86 -12.62 7.02
C SER A 26 -1.63 -12.58 5.70
N ILE A 27 -1.47 -11.52 4.92
CA ILE A 27 -2.07 -11.38 3.58
C ILE A 27 -1.50 -12.43 2.64
N ALA A 28 -0.19 -12.67 2.66
CA ALA A 28 0.42 -13.71 1.83
C ALA A 28 -0.14 -15.12 2.15
N ILE A 29 -0.32 -15.44 3.44
CA ILE A 29 -0.94 -16.70 3.88
C ILE A 29 -2.41 -16.77 3.44
N LEU A 30 -3.17 -15.69 3.66
CA LEU A 30 -4.57 -15.61 3.25
C LEU A 30 -4.73 -15.74 1.74
N LEU A 31 -3.80 -15.18 0.96
CA LEU A 31 -3.80 -15.30 -0.50
C LEU A 31 -3.54 -16.74 -0.91
N ALA A 32 -2.50 -17.37 -0.39
CA ALA A 32 -2.22 -18.78 -0.66
C ALA A 32 -3.46 -19.65 -0.41
N TYR A 33 -4.17 -19.43 0.70
CA TYR A 33 -5.39 -20.16 1.01
C TYR A 33 -6.56 -19.84 0.07
N ASN A 34 -6.83 -18.55 -0.20
CA ASN A 34 -7.96 -18.14 -1.05
C ASN A 34 -7.77 -18.47 -2.54
N THR A 35 -6.53 -18.65 -2.99
CA THR A 35 -6.21 -19.09 -4.35
C THR A 35 -6.47 -20.58 -4.58
N MET A 36 -6.73 -21.34 -3.52
CA MET A 36 -7.00 -22.77 -3.63
C MET A 36 -8.37 -23.03 -4.27
N PRO A 37 -8.47 -24.00 -5.21
CA PRO A 37 -9.76 -24.42 -5.74
C PRO A 37 -10.62 -24.99 -4.60
N LYS A 38 -11.85 -24.49 -4.45
CA LYS A 38 -12.82 -25.02 -3.47
C LYS A 38 -13.72 -26.01 -4.18
N LEU A 39 -13.81 -27.25 -3.70
CA LEU A 39 -14.54 -28.35 -4.37
C LEU A 39 -16.00 -28.00 -4.70
N ASP A 40 -16.65 -27.17 -3.88
CA ASP A 40 -18.06 -26.78 -4.03
C ASP A 40 -18.29 -25.41 -4.69
N SER A 41 -17.24 -24.64 -5.06
CA SER A 41 -17.42 -23.31 -5.65
C SER A 41 -17.74 -23.36 -7.15
N THR A 42 -18.65 -22.48 -7.61
CA THR A 42 -18.96 -22.27 -9.04
C THR A 42 -17.93 -21.39 -9.77
N GLN A 43 -16.89 -20.98 -9.05
CA GLN A 43 -15.91 -19.96 -9.39
C GLN A 43 -14.52 -20.45 -8.99
N ASP A 44 -13.55 -20.35 -9.90
CA ASP A 44 -12.16 -20.73 -9.66
C ASP A 44 -11.22 -19.52 -9.79
N PHE A 45 -10.17 -19.51 -8.97
CA PHE A 45 -9.24 -18.38 -8.88
C PHE A 45 -8.60 -18.04 -10.24
N LEU A 46 -8.16 -19.05 -10.99
CA LEU A 46 -7.59 -18.93 -12.33
C LEU A 46 -8.38 -19.83 -13.28
N GLY A 47 -8.84 -19.30 -14.41
CA GLY A 47 -9.31 -20.10 -15.54
C GLY A 47 -8.57 -19.74 -16.81
N MET A 48 -8.47 -20.71 -17.72
CA MET A 48 -7.80 -20.57 -19.00
C MET A 48 -8.81 -20.85 -20.08
N THR A 49 -9.01 -19.90 -21.02
CA THR A 49 -9.91 -20.06 -22.18
C THR A 49 -11.14 -20.90 -21.82
N PRO A 50 -12.09 -20.36 -21.03
CA PRO A 50 -13.11 -21.14 -20.33
C PRO A 50 -13.95 -22.02 -21.26
N GLU A 51 -14.05 -21.63 -22.53
CA GLU A 51 -14.74 -22.35 -23.61
C GLU A 51 -14.04 -23.65 -24.03
N VAL A 52 -12.77 -23.84 -23.68
CA VAL A 52 -11.90 -24.92 -24.20
C VAL A 52 -11.38 -25.85 -23.10
N PHE A 53 -10.91 -25.34 -21.95
CA PHE A 53 -10.29 -26.18 -20.91
C PHE A 53 -11.15 -26.33 -19.66
N THR A 54 -11.19 -27.54 -19.09
CA THR A 54 -11.80 -27.79 -17.78
C THR A 54 -10.97 -27.17 -16.66
N ARG A 55 -11.62 -27.05 -15.50
CA ARG A 55 -11.04 -26.72 -14.20
C ARG A 55 -9.68 -27.41 -13.94
N GLY A 56 -8.70 -26.62 -13.52
CA GLY A 56 -7.42 -27.09 -13.01
C GLY A 56 -7.52 -27.62 -11.59
N ASP A 57 -8.19 -28.77 -11.41
CA ASP A 57 -8.36 -29.42 -10.10
C ASP A 57 -7.23 -30.36 -9.71
N SER A 58 -6.27 -30.61 -10.61
CA SER A 58 -5.16 -31.49 -10.29
C SER A 58 -4.17 -30.84 -9.33
N ILE A 59 -3.45 -31.66 -8.57
CA ILE A 59 -2.48 -31.21 -7.56
C ILE A 59 -1.43 -30.23 -8.12
N GLY A 60 -1.08 -30.33 -9.41
CA GLY A 60 -0.13 -29.44 -10.09
C GLY A 60 -0.60 -27.99 -10.25
N TRP A 61 -1.90 -27.73 -10.16
CA TRP A 61 -2.46 -26.38 -10.25
C TRP A 61 -2.38 -25.57 -8.97
N ILE A 62 -2.26 -26.24 -7.82
CA ILE A 62 -2.24 -25.58 -6.51
C ILE A 62 -1.05 -24.62 -6.37
N PRO A 63 0.20 -25.02 -6.66
CA PRO A 63 1.34 -24.11 -6.61
C PRO A 63 1.24 -22.99 -7.65
N MET A 64 0.68 -23.30 -8.82
CA MET A 64 0.47 -22.34 -9.90
C MET A 64 -0.50 -21.23 -9.49
N ASN A 65 -1.68 -21.58 -8.97
CA ASN A 65 -2.69 -20.62 -8.52
C ASN A 65 -2.16 -19.70 -7.41
N SER A 66 -1.40 -20.27 -6.47
CA SER A 66 -0.79 -19.50 -5.38
C SER A 66 0.30 -18.55 -5.89
N ALA A 67 1.16 -19.00 -6.81
CA ALA A 67 2.16 -18.16 -7.46
C ALA A 67 1.50 -17.01 -8.24
N PHE A 68 0.44 -17.27 -8.99
CA PHE A 68 -0.36 -16.22 -9.66
C PHE A 68 -0.96 -15.23 -8.67
N GLY A 69 -1.53 -15.70 -7.56
CA GLY A 69 -2.09 -14.83 -6.52
C GLY A 69 -1.04 -13.92 -5.88
N LEU A 70 0.17 -14.44 -5.68
CA LEU A 70 1.31 -13.64 -5.23
C LEU A 70 1.69 -12.61 -6.30
N ALA A 71 1.85 -13.01 -7.56
CA ALA A 71 2.25 -12.11 -8.65
C ALA A 71 1.27 -10.94 -8.90
N LEU A 72 0.00 -11.13 -8.56
CA LEU A 72 -1.10 -10.17 -8.72
C LEU A 72 -1.15 -9.05 -7.65
N LEU A 73 -0.91 -9.39 -6.38
CA LEU A 73 -1.05 -8.41 -5.30
C LEU A 73 0.30 -7.97 -4.72
N PHE A 74 1.30 -8.84 -4.81
CA PHE A 74 2.56 -8.62 -4.14
C PHE A 74 3.38 -7.47 -4.73
N PRO A 75 3.43 -7.22 -6.04
CA PRO A 75 4.09 -6.03 -6.58
C PRO A 75 3.47 -4.72 -6.09
N LEU A 76 2.14 -4.64 -5.99
CA LEU A 76 1.44 -3.47 -5.46
C LEU A 76 1.74 -3.26 -3.97
N ILE A 77 1.56 -4.30 -3.16
CA ILE A 77 1.74 -4.26 -1.71
C ILE A 77 3.21 -4.03 -1.36
N GLY A 78 4.11 -4.78 -2.00
CA GLY A 78 5.56 -4.72 -1.78
C GLY A 78 6.11 -3.35 -2.14
N PHE A 79 5.72 -2.78 -3.28
CA PHE A 79 6.16 -1.45 -3.67
C PHE A 79 5.73 -0.41 -2.64
N LEU A 80 4.44 -0.37 -2.29
CA LEU A 80 3.93 0.58 -1.29
C LEU A 80 4.61 0.37 0.07
N TYR A 81 4.88 -0.87 0.46
CA TYR A 81 5.47 -1.21 1.75
C TYR A 81 6.89 -0.70 1.92
N PHE A 82 7.72 -0.77 0.88
CA PHE A 82 9.10 -0.27 0.91
C PHE A 82 9.20 1.19 0.54
N LYS A 83 8.27 1.67 -0.30
CA LYS A 83 8.14 3.08 -0.61
C LYS A 83 7.90 3.85 0.69
N THR A 84 8.46 5.05 0.80
CA THR A 84 8.50 5.91 2.00
C THR A 84 9.64 5.65 2.99
N ASP A 85 10.46 4.60 2.80
CA ASP A 85 11.62 4.36 3.70
C ASP A 85 12.64 5.48 3.63
N LEU A 86 12.99 5.89 2.42
CA LEU A 86 13.93 7.00 2.22
C LEU A 86 13.29 8.31 2.66
N VAL A 87 12.02 8.53 2.33
CA VAL A 87 11.30 9.76 2.70
C VAL A 87 11.19 9.94 4.21
N ALA A 88 10.86 8.87 4.94
CA ALA A 88 10.75 8.89 6.38
C ALA A 88 12.11 9.19 7.03
N GLU A 89 13.19 8.56 6.56
CA GLU A 89 14.55 8.79 7.08
C GLU A 89 15.09 10.18 6.74
N HIS A 90 14.71 10.75 5.59
CA HIS A 90 15.01 12.13 5.23
C HIS A 90 14.32 13.12 6.17
N LYS A 91 13.05 12.87 6.53
CA LYS A 91 12.28 13.76 7.40
C LYS A 91 12.60 13.58 8.89
N SER A 92 13.01 12.39 9.33
CA SER A 92 13.34 12.09 10.72
C SER A 92 14.75 12.53 11.14
N GLY A 93 15.49 13.26 10.30
CA GLY A 93 16.86 13.71 10.57
C GLY A 93 17.94 12.63 10.50
N ILE A 94 17.59 11.35 10.28
CA ILE A 94 18.55 10.25 10.14
C ILE A 94 19.48 10.48 8.94
N ALA A 95 18.95 11.08 7.88
CA ALA A 95 19.76 11.46 6.73
C ALA A 95 20.89 12.45 7.08
N GLN A 96 20.70 13.31 8.09
CA GLN A 96 21.75 14.24 8.54
C GLN A 96 22.88 13.51 9.28
N LEU A 97 22.54 12.49 10.09
CA LEU A 97 23.54 11.62 10.73
C LEU A 97 24.34 10.84 9.68
N MET A 98 23.71 10.46 8.58
CA MET A 98 24.40 9.79 7.47
C MET A 98 25.33 10.70 6.69
N LEU A 99 25.02 12.00 6.54
CA LEU A 99 25.91 12.97 5.88
C LEU A 99 27.25 13.14 6.62
N VAL A 100 27.28 12.90 7.93
CA VAL A 100 28.52 12.92 8.75
C VAL A 100 29.25 11.57 8.70
N SER A 101 28.58 10.51 8.27
CA SER A 101 29.17 9.17 8.16
C SER A 101 29.99 8.99 6.88
N LYS A 102 31.08 8.21 6.92
CA LYS A 102 31.91 7.89 5.74
C LYS A 102 31.24 6.88 4.78
N ILE A 103 29.92 6.86 4.66
CA ILE A 103 29.15 5.88 3.85
C ILE A 103 28.82 6.51 2.51
N SER A 104 29.11 5.82 1.39
CA SER A 104 28.71 6.30 0.06
C SER A 104 27.22 6.06 -0.21
N ASN A 105 26.60 6.91 -1.03
CA ASN A 105 25.19 6.77 -1.43
C ASN A 105 24.90 5.38 -2.01
N PHE A 106 25.81 4.85 -2.85
CA PHE A 106 25.67 3.51 -3.43
C PHE A 106 25.68 2.41 -2.37
N GLN A 107 26.62 2.44 -1.42
CA GLN A 107 26.67 1.45 -0.34
C GLN A 107 25.42 1.47 0.54
N TYR A 108 24.86 2.67 0.77
CA TYR A 108 23.61 2.81 1.48
C TYR A 108 22.42 2.23 0.72
N LEU A 109 22.28 2.57 -0.56
CA LEU A 109 21.21 2.04 -1.40
C LEU A 109 21.31 0.52 -1.58
N LEU A 110 22.51 -0.01 -1.78
CA LEU A 110 22.75 -1.45 -1.90
C LEU A 110 22.35 -2.19 -0.61
N GLY A 111 22.71 -1.65 0.55
CA GLY A 111 22.30 -2.22 1.85
C GLY A 111 20.77 -2.23 2.03
N LYS A 112 20.08 -1.19 1.55
CA LYS A 112 18.61 -1.12 1.55
C LYS A 112 17.98 -2.10 0.57
N TYR A 113 18.48 -2.15 -0.65
CA TYR A 113 18.02 -3.08 -1.68
C TYR A 113 18.09 -4.53 -1.20
N LEU A 114 19.22 -4.94 -0.62
CA LEU A 114 19.37 -6.29 -0.06
C LEU A 114 18.36 -6.57 1.06
N ALA A 115 18.01 -5.56 1.87
CA ALA A 115 17.02 -5.71 2.93
C ALA A 115 15.60 -5.83 2.37
N HIS A 116 15.25 -5.07 1.33
CA HIS A 116 13.97 -5.22 0.63
C HIS A 116 13.86 -6.60 -0.03
N LEU A 117 14.92 -7.04 -0.71
CA LEU A 117 15.01 -8.34 -1.37
C LEU A 117 14.84 -9.51 -0.39
N ILE A 118 15.53 -9.51 0.75
CA ILE A 118 15.40 -10.61 1.72
C ILE A 118 13.99 -10.67 2.33
N ILE A 119 13.34 -9.51 2.53
CA ILE A 119 11.97 -9.44 3.04
C ILE A 119 11.00 -10.02 2.02
N LEU A 120 11.15 -9.69 0.73
CA LEU A 120 10.30 -10.25 -0.34
C LEU A 120 10.50 -11.77 -0.47
N ILE A 121 11.74 -12.25 -0.42
CA ILE A 121 12.06 -13.69 -0.41
C ILE A 121 11.42 -14.39 0.79
N GLN A 122 11.48 -13.78 1.98
CA GLN A 122 10.87 -14.35 3.18
C GLN A 122 9.35 -14.52 3.01
N VAL A 123 8.69 -13.59 2.34
CA VAL A 123 7.24 -13.65 2.13
C VAL A 123 6.89 -14.69 1.07
N MET A 124 7.69 -14.80 0.01
CA MET A 124 7.58 -15.91 -0.94
C MET A 124 7.73 -17.27 -0.21
N MET A 125 8.73 -17.41 0.66
CA MET A 125 8.92 -18.64 1.47
C MET A 125 7.74 -18.95 2.38
N VAL A 126 7.17 -17.94 3.05
CA VAL A 126 5.94 -18.11 3.85
C VAL A 126 4.79 -18.58 2.96
N THR A 127 4.65 -18.03 1.76
CA THR A 127 3.59 -18.40 0.81
C THR A 127 3.76 -19.83 0.33
N ILE A 128 4.99 -20.26 0.03
CA ILE A 128 5.33 -21.65 -0.33
C ILE A 128 4.91 -22.60 0.80
N ILE A 129 5.28 -22.29 2.05
CA ILE A 129 4.91 -23.11 3.22
C ILE A 129 3.39 -23.15 3.40
N ALA A 130 2.71 -22.00 3.32
CA ALA A 130 1.26 -21.92 3.45
C ALA A 130 0.54 -22.69 2.35
N THR A 131 1.06 -22.65 1.12
CA THR A 131 0.53 -23.41 -0.03
C THR A 131 0.72 -24.91 0.19
N PHE A 132 1.88 -25.33 0.70
CA PHE A 132 2.15 -26.75 0.97
C PHE A 132 1.21 -27.30 2.05
N ILE A 133 1.03 -26.56 3.14
CA ILE A 133 0.09 -26.93 4.20
C ILE A 133 -1.34 -27.00 3.64
N SER A 134 -1.77 -25.97 2.90
CA SER A 134 -3.11 -25.93 2.30
C SER A 134 -3.35 -27.08 1.32
N MET A 135 -2.35 -27.39 0.50
CA MET A 135 -2.37 -28.52 -0.44
C MET A 135 -2.56 -29.85 0.30
N LYS A 136 -1.80 -30.10 1.38
CA LYS A 136 -1.89 -31.35 2.15
C LYS A 136 -3.18 -31.47 2.97
N LEU A 137 -3.83 -30.35 3.30
CA LEU A 137 -5.17 -30.36 3.91
C LEU A 137 -6.26 -30.76 2.91
N ILE A 138 -6.14 -30.36 1.64
CA ILE A 138 -7.15 -30.64 0.61
C ILE A 138 -6.90 -32.00 -0.07
N TYR A 139 -5.64 -32.32 -0.35
CA TYR A 139 -5.19 -33.55 -1.02
C TYR A 139 -4.18 -34.32 -0.14
N PRO A 140 -4.63 -35.08 0.87
CA PRO A 140 -3.74 -35.75 1.82
C PRO A 140 -2.86 -36.83 1.17
N THR A 141 -3.43 -37.60 0.24
CA THR A 141 -2.82 -38.81 -0.33
C THR A 141 -1.93 -38.55 -1.54
N ASP A 142 -2.14 -37.42 -2.23
CA ASP A 142 -1.50 -37.17 -3.50
C ASP A 142 -0.08 -36.60 -3.29
N ALA A 143 0.85 -37.06 -4.11
CA ALA A 143 2.25 -36.64 -4.09
C ALA A 143 2.57 -35.82 -5.35
N ILE A 144 3.36 -34.77 -5.18
CA ILE A 144 3.86 -33.90 -6.25
C ILE A 144 5.39 -33.84 -6.14
N SER A 145 6.09 -33.73 -7.26
CA SER A 145 7.54 -33.57 -7.22
C SER A 145 7.91 -32.22 -6.60
N ILE A 146 9.06 -32.15 -5.91
CA ILE A 146 9.55 -30.91 -5.29
C ILE A 146 9.73 -29.81 -6.35
N TYR A 147 10.14 -30.21 -7.55
CA TYR A 147 10.34 -29.30 -8.67
C TYR A 147 9.02 -28.72 -9.19
N GLU A 148 8.02 -29.57 -9.46
CA GLU A 148 6.68 -29.13 -9.89
C GLU A 148 6.04 -28.18 -8.87
N PHE A 149 6.30 -28.41 -7.59
CA PHE A 149 5.79 -27.57 -6.52
C PHE A 149 6.49 -26.19 -6.42
N ILE A 150 7.82 -26.16 -6.52
CA ILE A 150 8.60 -24.93 -6.26
C ILE A 150 8.76 -24.06 -7.51
N SER A 151 8.79 -24.66 -8.71
CA SER A 151 9.09 -23.95 -9.96
C SER A 151 8.17 -22.76 -10.27
N PRO A 152 6.84 -22.78 -10.00
CA PRO A 152 5.99 -21.60 -10.25
C PRO A 152 6.37 -20.39 -9.39
N PHE A 153 6.88 -20.61 -8.17
CA PHE A 153 7.35 -19.51 -7.31
C PHE A 153 8.71 -18.99 -7.75
N LEU A 154 9.60 -19.87 -8.24
CA LEU A 154 10.90 -19.46 -8.78
C LEU A 154 10.76 -18.62 -10.04
N ALA A 155 9.71 -18.84 -10.84
CA ALA A 155 9.40 -18.01 -12.00
C ALA A 155 9.20 -16.53 -11.63
N LEU A 156 8.71 -16.24 -10.41
CA LEU A 156 8.49 -14.89 -9.91
C LEU A 156 9.78 -14.19 -9.45
N SER A 157 10.90 -14.91 -9.36
CA SER A 157 12.15 -14.39 -8.80
C SER A 157 12.66 -13.15 -9.53
N GLY A 158 12.58 -13.11 -10.87
CA GLY A 158 12.95 -11.93 -11.67
C GLY A 158 12.13 -10.70 -11.30
N GLY A 159 10.81 -10.87 -11.14
CA GLY A 159 9.91 -9.81 -10.69
C GLY A 159 10.23 -9.32 -9.28
N ILE A 160 10.58 -10.22 -8.36
CA ILE A 160 10.98 -9.89 -6.98
C ILE A 160 12.29 -9.06 -6.96
N LEU A 161 13.27 -9.40 -7.81
CA LEU A 161 14.51 -8.62 -7.94
C LEU A 161 14.21 -7.17 -8.33
N LEU A 162 13.35 -6.98 -9.33
CA LEU A 162 12.92 -5.65 -9.77
C LEU A 162 12.10 -4.95 -8.67
N LEU A 163 11.17 -5.65 -8.04
CA LEU A 163 10.29 -5.09 -7.01
C LEU A 163 11.07 -4.53 -5.81
N ALA A 164 12.20 -5.16 -5.43
CA ALA A 164 13.09 -4.64 -4.40
C ALA A 164 13.77 -3.32 -4.80
N LEU A 165 13.96 -3.07 -6.11
CA LEU A 165 14.66 -1.91 -6.66
C LEU A 165 13.73 -0.71 -6.88
N PHE A 166 12.53 -0.92 -7.40
CA PHE A 166 11.61 0.15 -7.81
C PHE A 166 11.33 1.18 -6.71
N PRO A 167 11.03 0.80 -5.45
CA PRO A 167 10.82 1.76 -4.36
C PRO A 167 12.02 2.69 -4.16
N ILE A 168 13.24 2.17 -4.31
CA ILE A 168 14.48 2.93 -4.17
C ILE A 168 14.62 3.95 -5.30
N ILE A 169 14.37 3.55 -6.55
CA ILE A 169 14.41 4.46 -7.71
C ILE A 169 13.39 5.59 -7.53
N PHE A 170 12.15 5.22 -7.20
CA PHE A 170 11.04 6.17 -7.09
C PHE A 170 11.25 7.17 -5.95
N ASP A 171 11.77 6.73 -4.80
CA ASP A 171 12.06 7.63 -3.69
C ASP A 171 13.31 8.51 -3.95
N SER A 172 14.26 8.02 -4.76
CA SER A 172 15.47 8.78 -5.16
C SER A 172 15.12 9.95 -6.09
N ILE A 173 14.15 9.77 -7.00
CA ILE A 173 13.72 10.79 -7.95
C ILE A 173 12.75 11.78 -7.27
N THR A 174 13.09 13.07 -7.28
CA THR A 174 12.35 14.08 -6.52
C THR A 174 10.87 14.22 -6.89
N ILE A 175 10.51 14.00 -8.16
CA ILE A 175 9.14 14.08 -8.67
C ILE A 175 8.33 12.83 -8.28
N LEU A 176 8.97 11.65 -8.21
CA LEU A 176 8.31 10.36 -7.96
C LEU A 176 8.22 9.97 -6.48
N ARG A 177 8.93 10.71 -5.62
CA ARG A 177 8.96 10.50 -4.16
C ARG A 177 7.59 10.59 -3.47
N GLY A 178 6.68 11.40 -4.03
CA GLY A 178 5.34 11.64 -3.47
C GLY A 178 4.27 10.67 -3.98
N LEU A 179 3.00 11.06 -3.79
CA LEU A 179 1.81 10.37 -4.32
C LEU A 179 1.91 10.10 -5.81
N PHE A 180 2.40 11.09 -6.56
CA PHE A 180 2.50 11.02 -8.02
C PHE A 180 3.24 9.76 -8.47
N GLY A 181 4.40 9.46 -7.89
CA GLY A 181 5.10 8.23 -8.25
C GLY A 181 4.40 6.96 -7.80
N SER A 182 3.49 7.01 -6.81
CA SER A 182 2.72 5.82 -6.41
C SER A 182 1.66 5.53 -7.45
N ILE A 183 0.99 6.58 -7.92
CA ILE A 183 0.02 6.51 -9.02
C ILE A 183 0.72 5.98 -10.28
N VAL A 184 1.85 6.57 -10.67
CA VAL A 184 2.64 6.13 -11.83
C VAL A 184 3.02 4.65 -11.72
N TYR A 185 3.48 4.20 -10.55
CA TYR A 185 3.81 2.78 -10.36
C TYR A 185 2.60 1.86 -10.48
N VAL A 186 1.47 2.23 -9.89
CA VAL A 186 0.23 1.42 -9.97
C VAL A 186 -0.22 1.28 -11.43
N PHE A 187 -0.21 2.36 -12.20
CA PHE A 187 -0.51 2.33 -13.64
C PHE A 187 0.48 1.47 -14.42
N TYR A 188 1.78 1.67 -14.17
CA TYR A 188 2.84 0.87 -14.75
C TYR A 188 2.63 -0.63 -14.47
N TYR A 189 2.34 -0.96 -13.21
CA TYR A 189 2.10 -2.33 -12.79
C TYR A 189 0.89 -2.95 -13.49
N PHE A 190 -0.26 -2.27 -13.51
CA PHE A 190 -1.45 -2.80 -14.17
C PHE A 190 -1.23 -3.01 -15.67
N HIS A 191 -0.49 -2.12 -16.33
CA HIS A 191 -0.16 -2.27 -17.74
C HIS A 191 0.75 -3.48 -17.99
N ILE A 192 1.82 -3.63 -17.20
CA ILE A 192 2.72 -4.78 -17.27
C ILE A 192 1.99 -6.09 -16.94
N PHE A 193 1.12 -6.06 -15.93
CA PHE A 193 0.31 -7.19 -15.54
C PHE A 193 -0.65 -7.62 -16.65
N GLU A 194 -1.32 -6.66 -17.31
CA GLU A 194 -2.17 -6.93 -18.47
C GLU A 194 -1.37 -7.56 -19.61
N ILE A 195 -0.17 -7.05 -19.90
CA ILE A 195 0.74 -7.65 -20.90
C ILE A 195 1.13 -9.08 -20.48
N GLY A 196 1.47 -9.32 -19.22
CA GLY A 196 1.81 -10.64 -18.69
C GLY A 196 0.65 -11.63 -18.74
N MET A 197 -0.59 -11.14 -18.69
CA MET A 197 -1.81 -11.95 -18.82
C MET A 197 -2.21 -12.18 -20.29
N ARG A 198 -1.63 -11.46 -21.24
CA ARG A 198 -1.91 -11.61 -22.68
C ARG A 198 -1.08 -12.75 -23.25
N VAL A 199 -1.77 -13.84 -23.55
CA VAL A 199 -1.12 -15.09 -23.97
C VAL A 199 -1.31 -15.37 -25.47
N GLY A 200 -2.35 -14.86 -26.12
CA GLY A 200 -2.54 -14.95 -27.58
C GLY A 200 -2.54 -13.58 -28.27
N LYS A 201 -2.41 -13.58 -29.61
CA LYS A 201 -2.90 -12.46 -30.41
C LYS A 201 -4.41 -12.48 -30.26
N ILE A 202 -4.97 -11.57 -29.46
CA ILE A 202 -6.39 -11.26 -29.63
C ILE A 202 -6.49 -10.69 -31.04
N SER A 203 -7.06 -11.47 -31.96
CA SER A 203 -7.63 -10.90 -33.17
C SER A 203 -8.63 -9.88 -32.65
N THR A 204 -8.21 -8.62 -32.65
CA THR A 204 -9.02 -7.52 -32.16
C THR A 204 -10.36 -7.68 -32.85
N LEU A 205 -11.41 -7.95 -32.07
CA LEU A 205 -12.76 -7.59 -32.46
C LEU A 205 -12.60 -6.17 -32.98
N LYS A 206 -12.77 -5.99 -34.29
CA LYS A 206 -12.82 -4.70 -34.98
C LYS A 206 -13.78 -3.83 -34.19
N SER A 207 -13.25 -3.08 -33.24
CA SER A 207 -14.01 -2.18 -32.41
C SER A 207 -13.58 -0.81 -32.86
N ASP A 208 -14.26 -0.34 -33.91
CA ASP A 208 -13.99 0.90 -34.65
C ASP A 208 -14.34 2.15 -33.83
N GLY A 209 -13.71 2.30 -32.66
CA GLY A 209 -13.83 3.47 -31.79
C GLY A 209 -12.53 4.27 -31.73
N PRO A 210 -12.57 5.61 -31.73
CA PRO A 210 -11.38 6.44 -31.61
C PRO A 210 -10.61 6.20 -30.29
N LEU A 211 -11.32 5.90 -29.19
CA LEU A 211 -10.72 5.54 -27.91
C LEU A 211 -9.97 4.20 -27.95
N ASN A 212 -10.50 3.20 -28.68
CA ASN A 212 -9.85 1.90 -28.81
C ASN A 212 -8.64 1.97 -29.74
N ARG A 213 -8.68 2.82 -30.77
CA ARG A 213 -7.50 3.11 -31.61
C ARG A 213 -6.42 3.86 -30.83
N LEU A 214 -6.79 4.83 -29.99
CA LEU A 214 -5.87 5.49 -29.07
C LEU A 214 -5.28 4.51 -28.06
N TRP A 215 -6.11 3.60 -27.52
CA TRP A 215 -5.65 2.57 -26.59
C TRP A 215 -4.67 1.61 -27.26
N ALA A 216 -4.97 1.13 -28.47
CA ALA A 216 -4.06 0.29 -29.25
C ALA A 216 -2.74 1.02 -29.56
N LEU A 217 -2.80 2.28 -29.99
CA LEU A 217 -1.59 3.08 -30.26
C LEU A 217 -0.73 3.35 -29.02
N LEU A 218 -1.35 3.52 -27.86
CA LEU A 218 -0.64 3.85 -26.62
C LEU A 218 -0.15 2.61 -25.86
N PHE A 219 -0.83 1.47 -25.98
CA PHE A 219 -0.68 0.33 -25.08
C PHE A 219 -0.54 -1.03 -25.77
N GLU A 220 -0.69 -1.14 -27.09
CA GLU A 220 -0.33 -2.38 -27.80
C GLU A 220 1.14 -2.31 -28.28
N PRO A 221 1.99 -3.27 -27.88
CA PRO A 221 3.36 -3.31 -28.37
C PRO A 221 3.34 -3.54 -29.89
N SER A 222 3.83 -2.55 -30.63
CA SER A 222 3.81 -2.53 -32.09
C SER A 222 4.75 -3.56 -32.75
N SER A 223 5.65 -4.18 -31.97
CA SER A 223 6.60 -5.18 -32.45
C SER A 223 6.98 -6.18 -31.34
N ASP A 224 7.40 -7.38 -31.74
CA ASP A 224 7.86 -8.44 -30.82
C ASP A 224 9.06 -7.97 -29.96
N LEU A 225 9.89 -7.07 -30.48
CA LEU A 225 11.00 -6.46 -29.75
C LEU A 225 10.51 -5.62 -28.57
N VAL A 226 9.46 -4.82 -28.74
CA VAL A 226 8.86 -4.04 -27.65
C VAL A 226 8.29 -4.99 -26.59
N LEU A 227 7.64 -6.08 -27.00
CA LEU A 227 7.13 -7.09 -26.08
C LEU A 227 8.27 -7.70 -25.25
N SER A 228 9.38 -8.13 -25.88
CA SER A 228 10.54 -8.67 -25.18
C SER A 228 11.17 -7.66 -24.21
N ILE A 229 11.28 -6.38 -24.59
CA ILE A 229 11.77 -5.34 -23.68
C ILE A 229 10.82 -5.13 -22.50
N THR A 230 9.50 -5.12 -22.72
CA THR A 230 8.52 -4.97 -21.62
C THR A 230 8.57 -6.13 -20.65
N GLN A 231 8.83 -7.35 -21.12
CA GLN A 231 8.99 -8.53 -20.28
C GLN A 231 10.24 -8.47 -19.39
N LEU A 232 11.32 -7.80 -19.82
CA LEU A 232 12.52 -7.59 -18.99
C LEU A 232 12.25 -6.76 -17.73
N PHE A 233 11.22 -5.91 -17.77
CA PHE A 233 10.81 -5.09 -16.64
C PHE A 233 9.52 -5.62 -15.98
N ASP A 234 9.15 -6.88 -16.23
CA ASP A 234 7.99 -7.49 -15.60
C ASP A 234 8.21 -7.69 -14.09
N VAL A 235 7.66 -6.77 -13.29
CA VAL A 235 7.73 -6.82 -11.83
C VAL A 235 6.79 -7.89 -11.24
N SER A 236 5.82 -8.38 -12.01
CA SER A 236 4.94 -9.47 -11.60
C SER A 236 5.62 -10.83 -11.72
N GLY A 237 6.49 -11.02 -12.71
CA GLY A 237 7.10 -12.30 -13.05
C GLY A 237 6.13 -13.28 -13.74
N LEU A 238 4.96 -12.80 -14.20
CA LEU A 238 3.97 -13.62 -14.89
C LEU A 238 4.33 -13.94 -16.33
N SER A 239 5.20 -13.13 -16.96
CA SER A 239 5.60 -13.35 -18.36
C SER A 239 6.12 -14.78 -18.58
N LEU A 240 6.98 -15.28 -17.69
CA LEU A 240 7.55 -16.62 -17.78
C LEU A 240 6.49 -17.72 -17.59
N ILE A 241 5.61 -17.55 -16.60
CA ILE A 241 4.51 -18.49 -16.35
C ILE A 241 3.55 -18.52 -17.55
N SER A 242 3.22 -17.36 -18.09
CA SER A 242 2.33 -17.23 -19.25
C SER A 242 2.93 -17.88 -20.50
N HIS A 243 4.24 -17.74 -20.70
CA HIS A 243 4.97 -18.35 -21.80
C HIS A 243 4.95 -19.88 -21.68
N GLU A 244 5.23 -20.41 -20.48
CA GLU A 244 5.24 -21.86 -20.27
C GLU A 244 3.84 -22.48 -20.37
N LEU A 245 2.79 -21.74 -20.02
CA LEU A 245 1.44 -22.22 -20.25
C LEU A 245 1.12 -22.35 -21.75
N LYS A 246 1.68 -21.49 -22.62
CA LYS A 246 1.55 -21.65 -24.08
C LYS A 246 2.23 -22.93 -24.56
N THR A 247 3.46 -23.17 -24.11
CA THR A 247 4.26 -24.31 -24.54
C THR A 247 3.59 -25.62 -24.12
N ILE A 248 3.12 -25.71 -22.87
CA ILE A 248 2.41 -26.88 -22.35
C ILE A 248 1.12 -27.14 -23.16
N ILE A 249 0.31 -26.11 -23.44
CA ILE A 249 -0.93 -26.27 -24.22
C ILE A 249 -0.61 -26.72 -25.65
N PHE A 250 0.41 -26.12 -26.28
CA PHE A 250 0.84 -26.49 -27.62
C PHE A 250 1.30 -27.95 -27.67
N GLU A 251 2.10 -28.40 -26.71
CA GLU A 251 2.59 -29.78 -26.61
C GLU A 251 1.47 -30.79 -26.34
N GLN A 252 0.59 -30.51 -25.37
CA GLN A 252 -0.45 -31.45 -24.95
C GLN A 252 -1.55 -31.65 -26.01
N TYR A 253 -1.82 -30.63 -26.83
CA TYR A 253 -2.86 -30.66 -27.85
C TYR A 253 -2.35 -30.52 -29.29
N ASN A 254 -1.06 -30.77 -29.52
CA ASN A 254 -0.42 -30.70 -30.85
C ASN A 254 -0.73 -29.38 -31.61
N GLY A 255 -0.78 -28.26 -30.91
CA GLY A 255 -1.06 -26.94 -31.49
C GLY A 255 -2.49 -26.71 -32.00
N GLN A 256 -3.45 -27.58 -31.66
CA GLN A 256 -4.85 -27.41 -32.07
C GLN A 256 -5.57 -26.24 -31.37
N TYR A 257 -5.08 -25.84 -30.19
CA TYR A 257 -5.66 -24.77 -29.38
C TYR A 257 -4.59 -23.77 -28.99
N GLU A 258 -4.94 -22.48 -29.03
CA GLU A 258 -4.09 -21.40 -28.53
C GLU A 258 -4.65 -20.87 -27.20
N LEU A 259 -3.75 -20.51 -26.28
CA LEU A 259 -4.13 -19.85 -25.04
C LEU A 259 -4.47 -18.38 -25.34
N ILE A 260 -5.76 -18.07 -25.48
CA ILE A 260 -6.25 -16.73 -25.84
C ILE A 260 -6.10 -15.76 -24.67
N SER A 261 -6.53 -16.16 -23.47
CA SER A 261 -6.46 -15.33 -22.27
C SER A 261 -6.47 -16.16 -21.00
N LEU A 262 -5.68 -15.70 -20.02
CA LEU A 262 -5.85 -16.08 -18.62
C LEU A 262 -6.92 -15.19 -18.00
N LEU A 263 -7.88 -15.80 -17.31
CA LEU A 263 -8.97 -15.09 -16.64
C LEU A 263 -8.90 -15.35 -15.14
N PHE A 264 -9.06 -14.26 -14.37
CA PHE A 264 -9.32 -14.36 -12.95
C PHE A 264 -10.79 -14.64 -12.71
N ASN A 265 -11.07 -15.47 -11.71
CA ASN A 265 -12.43 -15.79 -11.29
C ASN A 265 -13.30 -16.37 -12.42
N ALA A 266 -12.79 -17.40 -13.11
CA ALA A 266 -13.50 -18.02 -14.22
C ALA A 266 -14.69 -18.84 -13.73
N ARG A 267 -15.78 -18.81 -14.51
CA ARG A 267 -17.00 -19.57 -14.22
C ARG A 267 -16.84 -21.02 -14.68
N LYS A 268 -17.33 -21.96 -13.87
CA LYS A 268 -17.29 -23.40 -14.14
C LYS A 268 -17.96 -23.76 -15.47
N ILE A 269 -17.21 -24.41 -16.36
CA ILE A 269 -17.70 -25.03 -17.60
C ILE A 269 -17.38 -26.52 -17.52
N TYR A 270 -18.40 -27.37 -17.66
CA TYR A 270 -18.32 -28.81 -17.38
C TYR A 270 -17.73 -29.64 -18.54
N ASP A 271 -17.61 -29.07 -19.74
CA ASP A 271 -17.32 -29.82 -20.99
C ASP A 271 -15.95 -29.49 -21.62
N GLY A 272 -15.01 -28.88 -20.89
CA GLY A 272 -13.67 -28.55 -21.40
C GLY A 272 -12.66 -29.71 -21.38
N LEU A 273 -11.49 -29.49 -21.99
CA LEU A 273 -10.37 -30.44 -22.05
C LEU A 273 -9.50 -30.34 -20.77
N PRO A 274 -9.03 -31.47 -20.18
CA PRO A 274 -8.21 -31.46 -18.98
C PRO A 274 -6.75 -31.09 -19.25
N LEU A 275 -6.24 -30.05 -18.59
CA LEU A 275 -4.85 -29.59 -18.71
C LEU A 275 -4.03 -30.03 -17.48
N TYR A 276 -2.92 -30.73 -17.73
CA TYR A 276 -2.01 -31.20 -16.68
C TYR A 276 -0.75 -30.34 -16.66
N LEU A 277 -0.39 -29.81 -15.48
CA LEU A 277 0.80 -28.97 -15.32
C LEU A 277 1.93 -29.77 -14.69
N SER A 278 3.11 -29.70 -15.30
CA SER A 278 4.35 -30.33 -14.82
C SER A 278 5.37 -29.29 -14.35
N GLY A 279 4.90 -28.26 -13.63
CA GLY A 279 5.73 -27.13 -13.17
C GLY A 279 6.09 -26.15 -14.29
N VAL A 280 7.03 -25.25 -13.99
CA VAL A 280 7.58 -24.28 -14.97
C VAL A 280 8.95 -24.74 -15.42
N ARG A 281 9.18 -24.92 -16.73
CA ARG A 281 10.52 -25.19 -17.26
C ARG A 281 11.32 -23.89 -17.38
N PHE A 282 12.62 -23.97 -17.07
CA PHE A 282 13.56 -22.85 -17.19
C PHE A 282 14.58 -23.17 -18.28
N ASP A 283 14.58 -22.38 -19.35
CA ASP A 283 15.55 -22.52 -20.42
C ASP A 283 16.84 -21.77 -20.11
N LEU A 284 17.92 -22.12 -20.83
CA LEU A 284 19.20 -21.40 -20.75
C LEU A 284 19.01 -19.90 -21.03
N PHE A 285 18.07 -19.56 -21.91
CA PHE A 285 17.71 -18.20 -22.27
C PHE A 285 17.15 -17.42 -21.06
N ASP A 286 16.28 -18.03 -20.25
CA ASP A 286 15.70 -17.40 -19.07
C ASP A 286 16.77 -17.10 -18.01
N LEU A 287 17.74 -18.00 -17.87
CA LEU A 287 18.88 -17.81 -16.97
C LEU A 287 19.77 -16.64 -17.42
N VAL A 288 20.04 -16.52 -18.73
CA VAL A 288 20.81 -15.40 -19.30
C VAL A 288 20.07 -14.07 -19.09
N ILE A 289 18.74 -14.05 -19.30
CA ILE A 289 17.90 -12.89 -18.99
C ILE A 289 18.01 -12.53 -17.51
N GLY A 290 17.95 -13.51 -16.61
CA GLY A 290 18.11 -13.32 -15.17
C GLY A 290 19.44 -12.65 -14.80
N ILE A 291 20.55 -13.07 -15.41
CA ILE A 291 21.86 -12.42 -15.23
C ILE A 291 21.83 -10.98 -15.76
N GLY A 292 21.23 -10.76 -16.93
CA GLY A 292 21.03 -9.43 -17.51
C GLY A 292 20.27 -8.48 -16.58
N ILE A 293 19.20 -8.96 -15.96
CA ILE A 293 18.40 -8.19 -14.97
C ILE A 293 19.27 -7.78 -13.78
N VAL A 294 20.13 -8.66 -13.26
CA VAL A 294 21.03 -8.31 -12.15
C VAL A 294 22.00 -7.18 -12.54
N ILE A 295 22.54 -7.21 -13.75
CA ILE A 295 23.42 -6.15 -14.27
C ILE A 295 22.64 -4.82 -14.38
N ILE A 296 21.43 -4.84 -14.94
CA ILE A 296 20.55 -3.68 -15.04
C ILE A 296 20.27 -3.10 -13.64
N ILE A 297 20.00 -3.95 -12.65
CA ILE A 297 19.75 -3.53 -11.27
C ILE A 297 20.95 -2.80 -10.68
N ILE A 298 22.17 -3.33 -10.87
CA ILE A 298 23.40 -2.69 -10.39
C ILE A 298 23.58 -1.31 -11.03
N ILE A 299 23.36 -1.21 -12.35
CA ILE A 299 23.43 0.06 -13.10
C ILE A 299 22.39 1.05 -12.57
N MET A 300 21.15 0.62 -12.38
CA MET A 300 20.06 1.47 -11.88
C MET A 300 20.27 1.92 -10.43
N LEU A 301 20.84 1.07 -9.57
CA LEU A 301 21.25 1.46 -8.21
C LEU A 301 22.36 2.52 -8.25
N PHE A 302 23.33 2.35 -9.14
CA PHE A 302 24.39 3.33 -9.34
C PHE A 302 23.83 4.68 -9.81
N LEU A 303 22.95 4.68 -10.81
CA LEU A 303 22.26 5.88 -11.29
C LEU A 303 21.44 6.55 -10.17
N SER A 304 20.67 5.77 -9.42
CA SER A 304 19.86 6.26 -8.29
C SER A 304 20.71 6.92 -7.20
N SER A 305 21.93 6.41 -6.98
CA SER A 305 22.86 6.95 -5.98
C SER A 305 23.30 8.40 -6.27
N GLN A 306 23.26 8.83 -7.54
CA GLN A 306 23.58 10.19 -7.95
C GLN A 306 22.46 11.18 -7.59
N PHE A 307 21.20 10.73 -7.56
CA PHE A 307 20.04 11.59 -7.33
C PHE A 307 19.72 11.85 -5.86
N ILE A 308 20.14 10.95 -4.95
CA ILE A 308 19.89 11.09 -3.50
C ILE A 308 20.46 12.40 -2.92
N GLY A 309 21.57 12.90 -3.48
CA GLY A 309 22.33 14.06 -2.99
C GLY A 309 21.79 15.45 -3.36
N ALA A 310 21.00 15.57 -4.43
CA ALA A 310 20.84 16.84 -5.14
C ALA A 310 20.00 17.92 -4.42
N LYS A 311 19.30 17.59 -3.32
CA LYS A 311 18.44 18.54 -2.59
C LYS A 311 18.57 18.50 -1.06
N PHE A 312 19.72 18.06 -0.52
CA PHE A 312 20.06 18.29 0.90
C PHE A 312 20.40 19.75 1.18
N LYS A 313 19.61 20.72 0.66
CA LYS A 313 19.65 22.06 1.24
C LYS A 313 19.12 21.87 2.65
N THR A 314 20.03 21.93 3.63
CA THR A 314 19.63 22.28 4.99
C THR A 314 18.67 23.46 4.84
N PRO A 315 17.50 23.46 5.49
CA PRO A 315 16.85 24.73 5.70
C PRO A 315 17.94 25.60 6.31
N LYS A 316 18.31 26.70 5.64
CA LYS A 316 19.08 27.74 6.30
C LYS A 316 18.22 28.04 7.52
N LEU A 317 18.63 27.53 8.68
CA LEU A 317 18.12 28.04 9.93
C LEU A 317 18.62 29.47 9.89
N ASN A 318 17.81 30.37 9.34
CA ASN A 318 17.84 31.76 9.72
C ASN A 318 17.39 31.74 11.17
N LEU A 319 18.27 31.26 12.06
CA LEU A 319 18.27 31.72 13.42
C LEU A 319 18.27 33.24 13.25
N PRO A 320 17.24 33.95 13.73
CA PRO A 320 17.45 35.36 14.02
C PRO A 320 18.79 35.42 14.76
N ASP A 321 19.61 36.44 14.52
CA ASP A 321 20.68 36.74 15.46
C ASP A 321 19.98 36.91 16.81
N ILE A 322 19.93 35.84 17.60
CA ILE A 322 19.52 35.89 18.99
C ILE A 322 20.71 36.58 19.61
N GLN A 323 20.73 37.91 19.52
CA GLN A 323 21.41 38.73 20.50
C GLN A 323 20.89 38.19 21.82
N MET A 324 21.72 37.38 22.49
CA MET A 324 21.39 36.96 23.84
C MET A 324 21.03 38.26 24.57
N PRO A 325 19.83 38.37 25.15
CA PRO A 325 19.53 39.51 25.99
C PRO A 325 20.71 39.61 26.97
N ASN A 326 21.24 40.82 27.14
CA ASN A 326 22.35 41.09 28.04
C ASN A 326 21.87 40.73 29.45
N ILE A 327 21.91 39.45 29.83
CA ILE A 327 21.47 38.97 31.13
C ILE A 327 22.56 39.46 32.10
N PRO A 328 22.29 40.45 32.96
CA PRO A 328 23.32 41.07 33.80
C PRO A 328 23.90 40.08 34.83
N ILE A 329 23.23 38.94 35.03
CA ILE A 329 23.50 37.93 36.05
C ILE A 329 24.79 37.14 35.76
N LEU A 330 25.18 36.96 34.48
CA LEU A 330 26.37 36.18 34.13
C LEU A 330 27.70 36.94 34.34
N LYS A 331 27.67 38.27 34.44
CA LYS A 331 28.87 39.06 34.78
C LYS A 331 29.14 39.12 36.29
N SER A 332 28.14 38.93 37.15
CA SER A 332 28.32 38.91 38.60
C SER A 332 28.78 37.56 39.16
N ILE A 333 28.59 36.46 38.42
CA ILE A 333 28.98 35.12 38.88
C ILE A 333 30.51 34.92 38.83
N ASN A 334 31.22 35.59 37.93
CA ASN A 334 32.66 35.38 37.74
C ASN A 334 33.57 36.16 38.70
N SER A 335 33.06 37.00 39.60
CA SER A 335 33.92 37.83 40.47
C SER A 335 33.83 37.57 41.98
N LYS A 336 33.08 36.57 42.47
CA LYS A 336 33.01 36.32 43.93
C LYS A 336 32.43 34.95 44.33
N ALA A 337 32.93 33.85 43.76
CA ALA A 337 32.66 32.52 44.31
C ALA A 337 33.74 32.16 45.35
N LYS A 338 33.73 32.84 46.50
CA LYS A 338 34.34 32.30 47.72
C LYS A 338 33.20 31.57 48.44
N LEU A 339 33.19 30.24 48.38
CA LEU A 339 32.24 29.38 49.10
C LEU A 339 32.48 29.54 50.60
N THR A 340 31.86 30.55 51.19
CA THR A 340 31.58 30.59 52.62
C THR A 340 30.25 29.87 52.84
N ASN A 341 30.33 28.70 53.47
CA ASN A 341 29.20 28.00 54.08
C ASN A 341 28.50 28.93 55.07
N ASN A 342 27.52 29.69 54.61
CA ASN A 342 26.52 30.29 55.47
C ASN A 342 25.17 29.91 54.89
N ASN A 343 24.43 29.12 55.67
CA ASN A 343 23.01 28.85 55.50
C ASN A 343 22.30 30.18 55.28
N THR A 344 21.97 30.46 54.02
CA THR A 344 21.02 31.49 53.65
C THR A 344 19.96 30.75 52.89
N ASP A 345 18.80 30.59 53.54
CA ASP A 345 17.60 30.07 52.92
C ASP A 345 17.34 30.91 51.66
N PHE A 346 17.65 30.34 50.50
CA PHE A 346 17.24 30.86 49.21
C PHE A 346 15.72 30.75 49.16
N THR A 347 15.04 31.74 49.74
CA THR A 347 13.61 31.93 49.58
C THR A 347 13.39 32.33 48.12
N PHE A 348 13.05 31.33 47.29
CA PHE A 348 12.52 31.59 45.96
C PHE A 348 11.31 32.51 46.14
N ASN A 349 11.44 33.75 45.70
CA ASN A 349 10.36 34.71 45.72
C ASN A 349 9.36 34.28 44.62
N GLU A 350 8.44 33.39 44.98
CA GLU A 350 7.41 32.80 44.11
C GLU A 350 6.56 33.87 43.39
N LYS A 351 6.55 35.12 43.88
CA LYS A 351 5.79 36.24 43.34
C LYS A 351 6.18 36.71 41.93
N SER A 352 7.22 36.17 41.31
CA SER A 352 7.66 36.61 39.97
C SER A 352 7.19 35.72 38.81
N LEU A 353 6.49 34.61 39.08
CA LEU A 353 5.90 33.73 38.06
C LEU A 353 4.38 33.83 38.08
N ASN A 354 3.84 35.06 38.00
CA ASN A 354 2.44 35.26 37.64
C ASN A 354 2.30 34.93 36.15
N PHE A 355 2.19 33.64 35.82
CA PHE A 355 1.64 33.22 34.55
C PHE A 355 0.18 33.62 34.54
N GLU A 356 -0.15 34.75 33.89
CA GLU A 356 -1.52 35.00 33.51
C GLU A 356 -2.00 33.79 32.73
N SER A 357 -2.93 33.04 33.31
CA SER A 357 -3.57 31.93 32.62
C SER A 357 -4.38 32.55 31.48
N ILE A 358 -3.78 32.65 30.29
CA ILE A 358 -4.51 33.00 29.08
C ILE A 358 -5.51 31.87 28.85
N LYS A 359 -6.75 32.05 29.31
CA LYS A 359 -7.88 31.19 28.95
C LYS A 359 -8.18 31.41 27.47
N ARG A 360 -7.41 30.77 26.60
CA ARG A 360 -7.79 30.58 25.20
C ARG A 360 -8.83 29.47 25.17
N GLU A 361 -10.10 29.86 25.22
CA GLU A 361 -11.19 28.99 24.79
C GLU A 361 -11.08 28.85 23.27
N SER A 362 -10.39 27.81 22.81
CA SER A 362 -10.40 27.47 21.40
C SER A 362 -11.74 26.82 21.06
N ASN A 363 -12.50 27.45 20.15
CA ASN A 363 -13.74 26.88 19.68
C ASN A 363 -13.48 25.59 18.91
N PHE A 364 -14.37 24.62 19.07
CA PHE A 364 -14.30 23.35 18.36
C PHE A 364 -14.36 23.52 16.84
N ILE A 365 -15.09 24.53 16.36
CA ILE A 365 -15.19 24.88 14.93
C ILE A 365 -13.85 25.35 14.39
N ASP A 366 -13.11 26.17 15.14
CA ASP A 366 -11.79 26.64 14.73
C ASP A 366 -10.80 25.49 14.57
N LEU A 367 -10.96 24.43 15.39
CA LEU A 367 -10.16 23.21 15.28
C LEU A 367 -10.50 22.44 13.99
N ILE A 368 -11.78 22.34 13.61
CA ILE A 368 -12.20 21.72 12.34
C ILE A 368 -11.66 22.52 11.16
N ILE A 369 -11.77 23.85 11.20
CA ILE A 369 -11.25 24.73 10.15
C ILE A 369 -9.72 24.60 10.02
N ALA A 370 -9.01 24.53 11.16
CA ALA A 370 -7.57 24.30 11.16
C ALA A 370 -7.22 22.95 10.51
N GLU A 371 -7.94 21.88 10.86
CA GLU A 371 -7.75 20.56 10.26
C GLU A 371 -8.02 20.55 8.75
N LEU A 372 -9.09 21.19 8.29
CA LEU A 372 -9.38 21.36 6.86
C LEU A 372 -8.26 22.15 6.15
N LYS A 373 -7.80 23.25 6.75
CA LYS A 373 -6.76 24.12 6.18
C LYS A 373 -5.42 23.40 6.06
N VAL A 374 -5.02 22.63 7.07
CA VAL A 374 -3.78 21.84 7.02
C VAL A 374 -3.85 20.79 5.92
N ASN A 375 -4.99 20.10 5.79
CA ASN A 375 -5.21 19.12 4.72
C ASN A 375 -5.21 19.74 3.33
N TYR A 376 -5.65 21.00 3.21
CA TYR A 376 -5.60 21.73 1.94
C TYR A 376 -4.18 22.24 1.61
N SER A 377 -3.44 22.78 2.60
CA SER A 377 -2.12 23.37 2.34
C SER A 377 -1.02 22.35 2.01
N THR A 378 -1.25 21.07 2.32
CA THR A 378 -0.21 20.03 2.24
C THR A 378 -0.10 19.37 0.86
N ASN A 379 -1.13 19.49 0.02
CA ASN A 379 -1.20 18.77 -1.26
C ASN A 379 -0.89 19.68 -2.47
N PRO A 380 -0.21 19.15 -3.51
CA PRO A 380 0.13 19.91 -4.71
C PRO A 380 -1.10 20.22 -5.57
N VAL A 381 -1.04 21.26 -6.40
CA VAL A 381 -2.20 21.76 -7.19
C VAL A 381 -2.84 20.70 -8.09
N TRP A 382 -2.05 19.82 -8.71
CA TRP A 382 -2.56 18.75 -9.58
C TRP A 382 -3.50 17.79 -8.84
N TRP A 383 -3.35 17.66 -7.52
CA TRP A 383 -4.19 16.81 -6.69
C TRP A 383 -5.64 17.29 -6.70
N TYR A 384 -5.86 18.62 -6.65
CA TYR A 384 -7.20 19.22 -6.78
C TYR A 384 -7.80 19.03 -8.16
N CYS A 385 -6.98 19.11 -9.22
CA CYS A 385 -7.43 18.85 -10.58
C CYS A 385 -7.91 17.39 -10.71
N LEU A 386 -7.21 16.46 -10.08
CA LEU A 386 -7.56 15.05 -10.09
C LEU A 386 -8.85 14.76 -9.29
N ILE A 387 -9.06 15.44 -8.16
CA ILE A 387 -10.34 15.40 -7.43
C ILE A 387 -11.48 15.90 -8.30
N ALA A 388 -11.32 17.06 -8.94
CA ALA A 388 -12.33 17.62 -9.84
C ALA A 388 -12.66 16.64 -10.98
N LEU A 389 -11.63 16.03 -11.59
CA LEU A 389 -11.79 15.01 -12.60
C LEU A 389 -12.60 13.81 -12.08
N ILE A 390 -12.27 13.27 -10.90
CA ILE A 390 -13.02 12.15 -10.29
C ILE A 390 -14.47 12.53 -10.02
N THR A 391 -14.74 13.74 -9.52
CA THR A 391 -16.12 14.19 -9.28
C THR A 391 -16.93 14.28 -10.58
N ILE A 392 -16.35 14.81 -11.65
CA ILE A 392 -17.00 14.92 -12.96
C ILE A 392 -17.25 13.53 -13.55
N LEU A 393 -16.25 12.64 -13.50
CA LEU A 393 -16.38 11.26 -13.98
C LEU A 393 -17.41 10.47 -13.17
N GLY A 394 -17.42 10.63 -11.85
CA GLY A 394 -18.39 9.98 -10.96
C GLY A 394 -19.84 10.38 -11.26
N TYR A 395 -20.07 11.60 -11.78
CA TYR A 395 -21.40 12.04 -12.21
C TYR A 395 -21.78 11.54 -13.62
N THR A 396 -20.82 11.56 -14.55
CA THR A 396 -21.07 11.33 -15.99
C THR A 396 -21.09 9.86 -16.41
N LEU A 397 -20.37 8.99 -15.72
CA LEU A 397 -20.24 7.59 -16.11
C LEU A 397 -21.56 6.80 -15.93
N ILE A 398 -21.87 5.98 -16.92
CA ILE A 398 -22.91 4.95 -16.87
C ILE A 398 -22.46 3.84 -15.90
N LEU A 399 -23.39 3.30 -15.09
CA LEU A 399 -23.14 2.34 -14.00
C LEU A 399 -22.22 1.16 -14.37
N GLY A 400 -22.18 0.75 -15.64
CA GLY A 400 -21.31 -0.33 -16.14
C GLY A 400 -19.81 0.00 -16.18
N TYR A 401 -19.42 1.27 -16.40
CA TYR A 401 -18.01 1.67 -16.53
C TYR A 401 -17.38 2.15 -15.22
N VAL A 402 -18.19 2.36 -14.18
CA VAL A 402 -17.74 2.80 -12.85
C VAL A 402 -16.77 1.78 -12.21
N GLN A 403 -16.96 0.48 -12.49
CA GLN A 403 -16.14 -0.60 -11.92
C GLN A 403 -14.67 -0.51 -12.34
N TYR A 404 -14.37 -0.02 -13.55
CA TYR A 404 -13.00 0.14 -14.04
C TYR A 404 -12.27 1.36 -13.45
N MET A 405 -13.01 2.37 -12.96
CA MET A 405 -12.43 3.59 -12.36
C MET A 405 -12.24 3.46 -10.84
N LEU A 406 -12.92 2.51 -10.19
CA LEU A 406 -12.92 2.32 -8.75
C LEU A 406 -11.52 2.18 -8.11
N PRO A 407 -10.55 1.44 -8.71
CA PRO A 407 -9.19 1.35 -8.17
C PRO A 407 -8.48 2.71 -8.11
N LEU A 408 -8.67 3.55 -9.13
CA LEU A 408 -8.03 4.87 -9.23
C LEU A 408 -8.58 5.84 -8.18
N VAL A 409 -9.90 5.84 -8.03
CA VAL A 409 -10.60 6.57 -6.96
C VAL A 409 -10.05 6.11 -5.61
N ILE A 410 -10.02 4.82 -5.35
CA ILE A 410 -9.61 4.30 -4.04
C ILE A 410 -8.13 4.60 -3.74
N VAL A 411 -7.20 4.47 -4.68
CA VAL A 411 -5.79 4.81 -4.46
C VAL A 411 -5.62 6.27 -4.02
N VAL A 412 -6.35 7.19 -4.64
CA VAL A 412 -6.25 8.63 -4.36
C VAL A 412 -6.83 8.96 -2.99
N PHE A 413 -8.03 8.46 -2.71
CA PHE A 413 -8.73 8.68 -1.44
C PHE A 413 -7.99 8.03 -0.27
N VAL A 414 -7.54 6.80 -0.45
CA VAL A 414 -6.85 6.04 0.59
C VAL A 414 -5.48 6.65 0.86
N TYR A 415 -4.77 7.15 -0.15
CA TYR A 415 -3.52 7.88 0.09
C TYR A 415 -3.76 9.12 0.95
N TYR A 416 -4.77 9.92 0.63
CA TYR A 416 -5.11 11.11 1.42
C TYR A 416 -5.44 10.74 2.87
N LEU A 417 -6.37 9.81 3.03
CA LEU A 417 -6.90 9.45 4.34
C LEU A 417 -5.82 8.79 5.21
N SER A 418 -5.01 7.90 4.63
CA SER A 418 -3.91 7.24 5.35
C SER A 418 -2.83 8.21 5.83
N ASN A 419 -2.41 9.17 5.00
CA ASN A 419 -1.40 10.15 5.39
C ASN A 419 -1.93 11.17 6.39
N SER A 420 -3.16 11.63 6.19
CA SER A 420 -3.78 12.56 7.13
C SER A 420 -3.98 11.91 8.50
N SER A 421 -4.42 10.65 8.55
CA SER A 421 -4.58 9.91 9.81
C SER A 421 -3.29 9.71 10.60
N CYS A 422 -2.15 9.52 9.93
CA CYS A 422 -0.85 9.32 10.60
C CYS A 422 0.00 10.59 10.78
N ARG A 423 -0.50 11.76 10.35
CA ARG A 423 0.30 12.98 10.23
C ARG A 423 0.99 13.39 11.53
N GLU A 424 0.29 13.37 12.66
CA GLU A 424 0.83 13.85 13.94
C GLU A 424 1.96 12.96 14.47
N SER A 425 1.83 11.64 14.27
CA SER A 425 2.91 10.71 14.60
C SER A 425 4.11 10.88 13.66
N PHE A 426 3.86 11.15 12.38
CA PHE A 426 4.90 11.29 11.38
C PHE A 426 5.73 12.57 11.56
N TYR A 427 5.10 13.66 12.00
CA TYR A 427 5.77 14.94 12.28
C TYR A 427 6.12 15.13 13.76
N ALA A 428 5.93 14.11 14.60
CA ALA A 428 6.19 14.15 16.05
C ALA A 428 5.45 15.31 16.77
N THR A 429 4.25 15.65 16.32
CA THR A 429 3.38 16.67 16.94
C THR A 429 2.28 16.07 17.81
N GLU A 430 2.21 14.73 17.88
CA GLU A 430 1.22 13.98 18.66
C GLU A 430 1.19 14.45 20.13
N ASP A 431 2.36 14.55 20.78
CA ASP A 431 2.45 14.94 22.20
C ASP A 431 2.03 16.40 22.44
N ILE A 432 2.31 17.30 21.48
CA ILE A 432 1.89 18.71 21.54
C ILE A 432 0.38 18.82 21.44
N VAL A 433 -0.23 18.04 20.55
CA VAL A 433 -1.68 18.04 20.36
C VAL A 433 -2.38 17.42 21.56
N HIS A 434 -1.88 16.31 22.11
CA HIS A 434 -2.48 15.65 23.27
C HIS A 434 -2.33 16.45 24.57
N SER A 435 -1.29 17.28 24.70
CA SER A 435 -1.10 18.20 25.82
C SER A 435 -1.90 19.51 25.69
N SER A 436 -2.56 19.74 24.56
CA SER A 436 -3.35 20.95 24.32
C SER A 436 -4.65 20.98 25.15
N THR A 437 -5.13 22.19 25.44
CA THR A 437 -6.33 22.44 26.26
C THR A 437 -7.61 21.88 25.67
N ASN A 438 -7.67 21.63 24.36
CA ASN A 438 -8.84 21.04 23.71
C ASN A 438 -9.03 19.56 24.03
N GLY A 439 -8.01 18.88 24.53
CA GLY A 439 -8.04 17.45 24.86
C GLY A 439 -8.11 16.55 23.62
N ARG A 440 -7.55 15.34 23.74
CA ARG A 440 -7.49 14.31 22.69
C ARG A 440 -8.84 14.05 22.02
N PHE A 441 -9.91 13.96 22.81
CA PHE A 441 -11.25 13.63 22.32
C PHE A 441 -11.73 14.64 21.27
N LYS A 442 -11.66 15.95 21.56
CA LYS A 442 -12.09 16.98 20.62
C LYS A 442 -11.19 17.01 19.38
N PHE A 443 -9.88 16.79 19.55
CA PHE A 443 -8.97 16.73 18.41
C PHE A 443 -9.31 15.60 17.44
N VAL A 444 -9.47 14.38 17.94
CA VAL A 444 -9.83 13.21 17.11
C VAL A 444 -11.19 13.42 16.43
N LEU A 445 -12.18 13.97 17.16
CA LEU A 445 -13.50 14.23 16.60
C LEU A 445 -13.47 15.30 15.51
N ALA A 446 -12.74 16.40 15.72
CA ALA A 446 -12.57 17.45 14.71
C ALA A 446 -11.90 16.89 13.44
N LYS A 447 -10.89 16.03 13.62
CA LYS A 447 -10.20 15.34 12.53
C LYS A 447 -11.13 14.39 11.76
N TRP A 448 -11.96 13.62 12.46
CA TRP A 448 -12.98 12.75 11.85
C TRP A 448 -14.01 13.53 11.03
N ILE A 449 -14.48 14.68 11.53
CA ILE A 449 -15.39 15.57 10.81
C ILE A 449 -14.71 16.14 9.56
N ALA A 450 -13.47 16.63 9.68
CA ALA A 450 -12.71 17.17 8.56
C ALA A 450 -12.51 16.13 7.44
N HIS A 451 -12.14 14.90 7.79
CA HIS A 451 -12.04 13.79 6.82
C HIS A 451 -13.38 13.47 6.16
N SER A 452 -14.47 13.41 6.93
CA SER A 452 -15.81 13.14 6.41
C SER A 452 -16.27 14.20 5.40
N ILE A 453 -15.99 15.47 5.68
CA ILE A 453 -16.27 16.59 4.76
C ILE A 453 -15.47 16.43 3.47
N ILE A 454 -14.16 16.18 3.57
CA ILE A 454 -13.28 16.09 2.40
C ILE A 454 -13.64 14.90 1.50
N ILE A 455 -13.90 13.72 2.09
CA ILE A 455 -14.33 12.55 1.31
C ILE A 455 -15.67 12.82 0.62
N THR A 456 -16.60 13.50 1.29
CA THR A 456 -17.91 13.84 0.71
C THR A 456 -17.78 14.82 -0.45
N ILE A 457 -16.83 15.77 -0.39
CA ILE A 457 -16.54 16.66 -1.52
C ILE A 457 -16.04 15.84 -2.71
N PHE A 458 -15.16 14.87 -2.49
CA PHE A 458 -14.57 14.08 -3.58
C PHE A 458 -15.54 13.08 -4.22
N SER A 459 -16.46 12.54 -3.44
CA SER A 459 -17.50 11.60 -3.91
C SER A 459 -18.80 12.31 -4.32
N SER A 460 -18.86 13.64 -4.21
CA SER A 460 -20.07 14.45 -4.46
C SER A 460 -20.69 14.16 -5.82
N GLY A 461 -19.90 13.91 -6.87
CA GLY A 461 -20.41 13.54 -8.19
C GLY A 461 -21.24 12.25 -8.18
N VAL A 462 -20.79 11.23 -7.47
CA VAL A 462 -21.53 9.96 -7.28
C VAL A 462 -22.79 10.21 -6.45
N LEU A 463 -22.70 11.01 -5.39
CA LEU A 463 -23.84 11.35 -4.54
C LEU A 463 -24.93 12.14 -5.30
N LEU A 464 -24.53 13.12 -6.12
CA LEU A 464 -25.47 13.88 -6.96
C LEU A 464 -26.14 12.97 -8.00
N ARG A 465 -25.39 12.03 -8.58
CA ARG A 465 -25.91 11.06 -9.54
C ARG A 465 -26.93 10.11 -8.89
N THR A 466 -26.68 9.66 -7.67
CA THR A 466 -27.61 8.76 -6.95
C THR A 466 -28.88 9.48 -6.53
N ILE A 467 -28.77 10.74 -6.08
CA ILE A 467 -29.91 11.62 -5.81
C ILE A 467 -30.73 11.82 -7.09
N ALA A 468 -30.09 12.16 -8.21
CA ALA A 468 -30.76 12.35 -9.50
C ALA A 468 -31.42 11.07 -10.03
N SER A 469 -30.95 9.90 -9.61
CA SER A 469 -31.54 8.59 -9.96
C SER A 469 -32.71 8.21 -9.04
N GLY A 470 -32.99 8.97 -7.98
CA GLY A 470 -34.08 8.69 -7.03
C GLY A 470 -33.80 7.55 -6.04
N TYR A 471 -32.55 7.07 -5.94
CA TYR A 471 -32.18 5.92 -5.11
C TYR A 471 -31.80 6.32 -3.68
N PHE A 472 -32.81 6.70 -2.88
CA PHE A 472 -32.59 7.15 -1.49
C PHE A 472 -31.94 6.08 -0.59
N ILE A 473 -32.19 4.80 -0.82
CA ILE A 473 -31.53 3.69 -0.10
C ILE A 473 -30.01 3.70 -0.33
N GLY A 474 -29.58 4.01 -1.55
CA GLY A 474 -28.15 4.13 -1.88
C GLY A 474 -27.45 5.27 -1.13
N ILE A 475 -28.19 6.32 -0.74
CA ILE A 475 -27.65 7.42 0.07
C ILE A 475 -27.31 6.94 1.49
N PHE A 476 -28.18 6.11 2.08
CA PHE A 476 -27.89 5.50 3.39
C PHE A 476 -26.66 4.60 3.31
N GLY A 477 -26.57 3.74 2.30
CA GLY A 477 -25.41 2.87 2.09
C GLY A 477 -24.11 3.65 1.89
N TYR A 478 -24.17 4.80 1.20
CA TYR A 478 -23.05 5.72 1.07
C TYR A 478 -22.59 6.28 2.43
N PHE A 479 -23.50 6.81 3.25
CA PHE A 479 -23.14 7.37 4.57
C PHE A 479 -22.62 6.30 5.54
N ALA A 480 -23.20 5.09 5.51
CA ALA A 480 -22.69 3.97 6.27
C ALA A 480 -21.23 3.63 5.90
N GLY A 481 -20.94 3.56 4.59
CA GLY A 481 -19.58 3.36 4.09
C GLY A 481 -18.62 4.50 4.43
N LEU A 482 -19.09 5.75 4.42
CA LEU A 482 -18.32 6.93 4.83
C LEU A 482 -17.89 6.83 6.30
N VAL A 483 -18.84 6.55 7.20
CA VAL A 483 -18.54 6.39 8.64
C VAL A 483 -17.55 5.25 8.84
N PHE A 484 -17.75 4.12 8.15
CA PHE A 484 -16.83 2.98 8.21
C PHE A 484 -15.40 3.36 7.79
N ILE A 485 -15.22 3.93 6.59
CA ILE A 485 -13.89 4.15 6.02
C ILE A 485 -13.09 5.22 6.78
N VAL A 486 -13.74 6.31 7.21
CA VAL A 486 -13.10 7.39 7.99
C VAL A 486 -12.68 6.87 9.35
N SER A 487 -13.57 6.16 10.04
CA SER A 487 -13.28 5.61 11.37
C SER A 487 -12.20 4.54 11.32
N LEU A 488 -12.26 3.64 10.33
CA LEU A 488 -11.24 2.63 10.11
C LEU A 488 -9.87 3.28 9.85
N ALA A 489 -9.81 4.33 9.04
CA ALA A 489 -8.57 5.01 8.73
C ALA A 489 -7.94 5.72 9.92
N LEU A 490 -8.75 6.38 10.76
CA LEU A 490 -8.26 6.98 12.00
C LEU A 490 -7.81 5.91 12.99
N PHE A 491 -8.56 4.81 13.10
CA PHE A 491 -8.20 3.67 13.93
C PHE A 491 -6.86 3.08 13.52
N LEU A 492 -6.72 2.68 12.25
CA LEU A 492 -5.47 2.15 11.76
C LEU A 492 -4.34 3.18 11.86
N GLY A 493 -4.62 4.45 11.56
CA GLY A 493 -3.60 5.50 11.62
C GLY A 493 -3.04 5.73 13.03
N GLU A 494 -3.90 5.71 14.04
CA GLU A 494 -3.56 5.95 15.44
C GLU A 494 -2.82 4.77 16.10
N TYR A 495 -3.15 3.54 15.70
CA TYR A 495 -2.53 2.32 16.26
C TYR A 495 -1.28 1.90 15.50
N THR A 496 -1.28 2.01 14.18
CA THR A 496 -0.14 1.57 13.35
C THR A 496 0.91 2.66 13.16
N LYS A 497 0.51 3.94 13.30
CA LYS A 497 1.35 5.12 13.09
C LYS A 497 2.00 5.15 11.69
N ARG A 498 1.43 4.40 10.73
CA ARG A 498 1.94 4.28 9.36
C ARG A 498 0.79 4.23 8.35
N PRO A 499 0.89 4.99 7.25
CA PRO A 499 -0.19 5.05 6.25
C PRO A 499 -0.37 3.73 5.47
N ILE A 500 0.66 2.87 5.47
CA ILE A 500 0.72 1.68 4.63
C ILE A 500 -0.38 0.65 4.94
N PHE A 501 -0.79 0.52 6.20
CA PHE A 501 -1.78 -0.49 6.58
C PHE A 501 -3.08 -0.25 5.82
N LEU A 502 -3.60 0.97 5.89
CA LEU A 502 -4.84 1.32 5.23
C LEU A 502 -4.71 1.18 3.70
N GLN A 503 -3.57 1.60 3.13
CA GLN A 503 -3.31 1.47 1.69
C GLN A 503 -3.40 0.01 1.21
N VAL A 504 -2.76 -0.91 1.93
CA VAL A 504 -2.76 -2.33 1.60
C VAL A 504 -4.13 -2.97 1.83
N TYR A 505 -4.74 -2.73 3.00
CA TYR A 505 -6.06 -3.28 3.33
C TYR A 505 -7.12 -2.88 2.30
N MET A 506 -7.16 -1.59 1.94
CA MET A 506 -8.16 -1.09 0.99
C MET A 506 -7.89 -1.58 -0.43
N LEU A 507 -6.63 -1.70 -0.85
CA LEU A 507 -6.30 -2.23 -2.18
C LEU A 507 -6.74 -3.69 -2.32
N VAL A 508 -6.44 -4.53 -1.31
CA VAL A 508 -6.81 -5.96 -1.30
C VAL A 508 -8.32 -6.14 -1.30
N THR A 509 -9.03 -5.45 -0.39
CA THR A 509 -10.50 -5.56 -0.29
C THR A 509 -11.19 -5.10 -1.57
N THR A 510 -10.72 -4.01 -2.18
CA THR A 510 -11.25 -3.49 -3.45
C THR A 510 -11.02 -4.46 -4.60
N TYR A 511 -9.82 -5.03 -4.69
CA TYR A 511 -9.52 -6.03 -5.70
C TYR A 511 -10.50 -7.22 -5.61
N PHE A 512 -10.72 -7.75 -4.41
CA PHE A 512 -11.68 -8.83 -4.20
C PHE A 512 -13.13 -8.44 -4.48
N SER A 513 -13.49 -7.18 -4.21
CA SER A 513 -14.82 -6.62 -4.48
C SER A 513 -15.09 -6.54 -5.99
N ILE A 514 -14.14 -6.00 -6.77
CA ILE A 514 -14.24 -5.90 -8.24
C ILE A 514 -14.41 -7.28 -8.87
N ASN A 515 -13.65 -8.26 -8.37
CA ASN A 515 -13.72 -9.63 -8.87
C ASN A 515 -14.93 -10.41 -8.30
N LYS A 516 -15.81 -9.78 -7.52
CA LYS A 516 -16.99 -10.40 -6.88
C LYS A 516 -16.67 -11.63 -6.02
N ILE A 517 -15.42 -11.75 -5.56
CA ILE A 517 -14.96 -12.84 -4.68
C ILE A 517 -15.50 -12.61 -3.26
N ILE A 518 -15.57 -11.35 -2.84
CA ILE A 518 -16.21 -10.94 -1.58
C ILE A 518 -17.52 -10.24 -1.95
N THR A 519 -18.65 -10.80 -1.53
CA THR A 519 -20.00 -10.25 -1.78
C THR A 519 -20.37 -9.06 -0.89
N ARG A 520 -19.42 -8.59 -0.06
CA ARG A 520 -19.62 -7.52 0.91
C ARG A 520 -18.78 -6.29 0.51
N ASP A 521 -19.36 -5.48 -0.37
CA ASP A 521 -18.86 -4.13 -0.65
C ASP A 521 -19.17 -3.21 0.53
N TYR A 522 -18.18 -2.42 0.98
CA TYR A 522 -18.34 -1.49 2.10
C TYR A 522 -19.07 -0.18 1.71
N ILE A 523 -19.17 0.14 0.41
CA ILE A 523 -20.00 1.23 -0.12
C ILE A 523 -21.05 0.60 -1.04
N LYS A 524 -22.23 0.30 -0.47
CA LYS A 524 -23.37 -0.25 -1.22
C LYS A 524 -24.26 0.87 -1.73
N ILE A 525 -24.03 1.28 -2.98
CA ILE A 525 -24.87 2.25 -3.69
C ILE A 525 -25.76 1.46 -4.65
N SER A 526 -26.76 0.80 -4.09
CA SER A 526 -27.71 -0.05 -4.80
C SER A 526 -29.14 0.39 -4.47
N PRO A 527 -30.08 0.32 -5.42
CA PRO A 527 -31.49 0.58 -5.14
C PRO A 527 -32.17 -0.54 -4.33
N ASN A 528 -31.51 -1.70 -4.15
CA ASN A 528 -32.14 -2.88 -3.57
C ASN A 528 -32.20 -2.80 -2.03
N SER A 529 -33.37 -3.03 -1.45
CA SER A 529 -33.58 -3.00 0.01
C SER A 529 -32.86 -4.13 0.75
N GLN A 530 -32.53 -5.22 0.06
CA GLN A 530 -31.75 -6.34 0.60
C GLN A 530 -30.33 -5.95 1.01
N ASP A 531 -29.83 -4.80 0.56
CA ASP A 531 -28.49 -4.30 0.89
C ASP A 531 -28.41 -3.54 2.23
N ILE A 532 -29.56 -3.16 2.82
CA ILE A 532 -29.63 -2.38 4.06
C ILE A 532 -28.92 -3.08 5.24
N PRO A 533 -29.13 -4.39 5.52
CA PRO A 533 -28.46 -5.05 6.65
C PRO A 533 -26.93 -4.98 6.56
N ALA A 534 -26.37 -5.16 5.36
CA ALA A 534 -24.93 -5.04 5.15
C ALA A 534 -24.43 -3.61 5.42
N SER A 535 -25.17 -2.58 4.97
CA SER A 535 -24.84 -1.19 5.30
C SER A 535 -24.90 -0.91 6.80
N VAL A 536 -25.87 -1.47 7.52
CA VAL A 536 -25.96 -1.35 8.99
C VAL A 536 -24.77 -2.01 9.69
N GLU A 537 -24.32 -3.19 9.23
CA GLU A 537 -23.11 -3.85 9.77
C GLU A 537 -21.88 -2.93 9.65
N TYR A 538 -21.64 -2.34 8.48
CA TYR A 538 -20.52 -1.42 8.27
C TYR A 538 -20.63 -0.15 9.11
N LEU A 539 -21.84 0.40 9.27
CA LEU A 539 -22.09 1.54 10.14
C LEU A 539 -21.71 1.19 11.60
N LEU A 540 -22.16 0.05 12.11
CA LEU A 540 -21.84 -0.42 13.45
C LEU A 540 -20.34 -0.64 13.65
N MET A 541 -19.67 -1.27 12.67
CA MET A 541 -18.20 -1.42 12.68
C MET A 541 -17.50 -0.06 12.69
N GLY A 542 -17.96 0.89 11.87
CA GLY A 542 -17.43 2.25 11.80
C GLY A 542 -17.58 3.01 13.13
N VAL A 543 -18.75 2.90 13.77
CA VAL A 543 -18.97 3.47 15.11
C VAL A 543 -18.07 2.79 16.14
N GLY A 544 -17.92 1.46 16.07
CA GLY A 544 -17.01 0.70 16.93
C GLY A 544 -15.55 1.16 16.83
N PHE A 545 -15.03 1.31 15.61
CA PHE A 545 -13.68 1.83 15.40
C PHE A 545 -13.52 3.27 15.91
N LEU A 546 -14.50 4.13 15.67
CA LEU A 546 -14.47 5.50 16.18
C LEU A 546 -14.39 5.52 17.72
N MET A 547 -15.22 4.70 18.37
CA MET A 547 -15.23 4.58 19.84
C MET A 547 -13.89 4.06 20.37
N LEU A 548 -13.27 3.08 19.72
CA LEU A 548 -11.94 2.59 20.11
C LEU A 548 -10.87 3.69 20.05
N VAL A 549 -10.90 4.55 19.03
CA VAL A 549 -9.95 5.66 18.90
C VAL A 549 -10.21 6.75 19.93
N LEU A 550 -11.49 7.13 20.12
CA LEU A 550 -11.88 8.17 21.07
C LEU A 550 -11.59 7.77 22.52
N CYS A 551 -11.78 6.49 22.86
CA CYS A 551 -11.61 5.96 24.20
C CYS A 551 -10.23 5.34 24.47
N LYS A 552 -9.27 5.46 23.55
CA LYS A 552 -7.94 4.81 23.65
C LYS A 552 -7.28 4.99 25.03
N ASP A 553 -7.27 6.22 25.56
CA ASP A 553 -6.63 6.52 26.84
C ASP A 553 -7.38 5.89 28.02
N LYS A 554 -8.72 5.90 27.99
CA LYS A 554 -9.55 5.25 29.02
C LYS A 554 -9.36 3.73 29.01
N ILE A 555 -9.32 3.12 27.82
CA ILE A 555 -9.09 1.68 27.65
C ILE A 555 -7.71 1.31 28.19
N PHE A 556 -6.67 2.09 27.83
CA PHE A 556 -5.32 1.82 28.27
C PHE A 556 -5.16 1.96 29.79
N ASN A 557 -5.77 3.00 30.39
CA ASN A 557 -5.77 3.16 31.84
C ASN A 557 -6.53 2.03 32.53
N PHE A 558 -7.69 1.61 32.00
CA PHE A 558 -8.44 0.46 32.52
C PHE A 558 -7.59 -0.82 32.55
N PHE A 559 -6.93 -1.17 31.44
CA PHE A 559 -6.06 -2.35 31.40
C PHE A 559 -4.83 -2.22 32.31
N ARG A 560 -4.21 -1.03 32.37
CA ARG A 560 -3.08 -0.77 33.28
C ARG A 560 -3.47 -0.94 34.74
N ASP A 561 -4.64 -0.43 35.13
CA ASP A 561 -5.12 -0.49 36.51
C ASP A 561 -5.57 -1.90 36.90
N HIS A 562 -6.02 -2.71 35.93
CA HIS A 562 -6.34 -4.12 36.15
C HIS A 562 -5.07 -4.99 36.28
N LEU A 563 -4.08 -4.79 35.39
CA LEU A 563 -2.79 -5.51 35.47
C LEU A 563 -2.01 -5.17 36.74
N LYS A 564 -2.15 -3.95 37.27
CA LYS A 564 -1.56 -3.55 38.57
C LYS A 564 -2.27 -4.15 39.78
N LYS A 565 -3.48 -4.70 39.63
CA LYS A 565 -4.21 -5.37 40.72
C LYS A 565 -3.92 -6.87 40.78
N GLU A 566 -3.39 -7.45 39.70
CA GLU A 566 -3.02 -8.88 39.62
C GLU A 566 -1.53 -9.15 39.91
N VAL A 567 -0.71 -8.11 40.06
CA VAL A 567 0.67 -8.15 40.57
C VAL A 567 0.70 -7.56 41.97
#